data_AF-A0A8J9W832-F1
#
_entry.id   AF-A0A8J9W832-F1
#
_cell.length_a   1.000
_cell.length_b   1.000
_cell.length_c   1.000
_cell.angle_alpha   90.00
_cell.angle_beta   90.00
_cell.angle_gamma   90.00
#
_symmetry.space_group_name_H-M   'P 1'
#
loop_
_entity.id
_entity.type
_entity.pdbx_description
1 polymer ?
#
loop_
_entity_poly.entity_id
_entity_poly.type
_entity_poly.pdbx_seq_one_letter_code
_entity_poly.pdbx_strand_id
1 'polypeptide(L)'
;MSNDPERFDSMLLAMAQQHEGGVKDLLATIVSFLARKTDFFTGGKEGEWEKVIKDTFYAHAKKAWEEADKVKKEKDEAEKRLRDIQQKKEQERLAKDFEPATVKELTDEEAAKMQDDIDKDKQQKSEEGSGDANGDAEMAEEDDDPKEKGKLKPNSGNGCDLENYRWTQTLEEVEVSTETEIIRK
;
A
#
# COMPACT_ATOMS: atom_id res chain seq x y z
N MET A 1 -1.30 41.77 21.58
CA MET A 1 -2.21 40.71 22.05
C MET A 1 -2.28 39.66 20.96
N SER A 2 -1.88 38.44 21.27
CA SER A 2 -1.64 37.35 20.31
C SER A 2 -2.93 36.99 19.54
N ASN A 3 -2.96 37.29 18.24
CA ASN A 3 -4.00 36.80 17.31
C ASN A 3 -3.66 35.37 16.89
N ASP A 4 -3.68 34.46 17.86
CA ASP A 4 -3.60 33.03 17.56
C ASP A 4 -5.00 32.54 17.15
N PRO A 5 -5.20 32.13 15.89
CA PRO A 5 -6.51 31.66 15.42
C PRO A 5 -6.98 30.39 16.12
N GLU A 6 -6.08 29.58 16.67
CA GLU A 6 -6.39 28.27 17.26
C GLU A 6 -6.61 28.31 18.77
N ARG A 7 -6.44 29.49 19.38
CA ARG A 7 -6.49 29.69 20.84
C ARG A 7 -7.77 29.14 21.48
N PHE A 8 -8.90 29.21 20.78
CA PHE A 8 -10.20 28.81 21.27
C PHE A 8 -10.66 27.44 20.75
N ASP A 9 -9.86 26.75 19.93
CA ASP A 9 -10.25 25.50 19.28
C ASP A 9 -10.54 24.41 20.30
N SER A 10 -9.75 24.30 21.36
CA SER A 10 -9.99 23.34 22.44
C SER A 10 -11.36 23.52 23.11
N MET A 11 -11.76 24.77 23.35
CA MET A 11 -13.06 25.10 23.94
C MET A 11 -14.21 24.86 22.96
N LEU A 12 -14.03 25.27 21.70
CA LEU A 12 -15.02 25.06 20.64
C LEU A 12 -15.23 23.57 20.34
N LEU A 13 -14.17 22.77 20.34
CA LEU A 13 -14.22 21.33 20.15
C LEU A 13 -14.92 20.65 21.31
N ALA A 14 -14.60 21.02 22.55
CA ALA A 14 -15.29 20.50 23.74
C ALA A 14 -16.79 20.81 23.70
N MET A 15 -17.17 22.02 23.29
CA MET A 15 -18.57 22.37 23.06
C MET A 15 -19.18 21.53 21.94
N ALA A 16 -18.51 21.38 20.78
CA ALA A 16 -19.01 20.61 19.65
C ALA A 16 -19.28 19.13 20.01
N GLN A 17 -18.42 18.52 20.81
CA GLN A 17 -18.57 17.12 21.26
C GLN A 17 -19.78 16.91 22.18
N GLN A 18 -20.21 17.95 22.90
CA GLN A 18 -21.37 17.88 23.80
C GLN A 18 -22.71 18.06 23.06
N HIS A 19 -22.70 18.49 21.80
CA HIS A 19 -23.93 18.66 21.02
C HIS A 19 -24.20 17.41 20.18
N GLU A 20 -25.22 16.63 20.57
CA GLU A 20 -25.62 15.40 19.87
C GLU A 20 -26.14 15.67 18.44
N GLY A 21 -26.77 16.82 18.19
CA GLY A 21 -27.17 17.25 16.83
C GLY A 21 -26.04 17.86 15.99
N GLY A 22 -24.80 17.76 16.46
CA GLY A 22 -23.60 18.18 15.74
C GLY A 22 -23.52 19.69 15.49
N VAL A 23 -23.01 20.07 14.32
CA VAL A 23 -22.68 21.47 13.99
C VAL A 23 -23.91 22.39 13.98
N LYS A 24 -25.09 21.88 13.60
CA LYS A 24 -26.32 22.69 13.56
C LYS A 24 -26.73 23.16 14.96
N ASP A 25 -26.66 22.27 15.94
CA ASP A 25 -26.99 22.59 17.33
C ASP A 25 -25.94 23.50 17.97
N LEU A 26 -24.65 23.26 17.69
CA LEU A 26 -23.58 24.15 18.12
C LEU A 26 -23.81 25.59 17.62
N LEU A 27 -24.15 25.74 16.34
CA LEU A 27 -24.45 27.06 15.76
C LEU A 27 -25.69 27.69 16.40
N ALA A 28 -26.74 26.91 16.66
CA ALA A 28 -27.93 27.39 17.35
C ALA A 28 -27.61 27.89 18.77
N THR A 29 -26.74 27.20 19.50
CA THR A 29 -26.25 27.61 20.83
C THR A 29 -25.49 28.93 20.77
N ILE A 30 -24.59 29.11 19.79
CA ILE A 30 -23.85 30.37 19.60
C ILE A 30 -24.80 31.52 19.24
N VAL A 31 -25.73 31.29 18.31
CA VAL A 31 -26.72 32.29 17.91
C VAL A 31 -27.63 32.69 19.07
N SER A 32 -28.08 31.71 19.87
CA SER A 32 -28.85 31.95 21.09
C SER A 32 -28.06 32.71 22.15
N PHE A 33 -26.75 32.47 22.27
CA PHE A 33 -25.89 33.27 23.13
C PHE A 33 -25.82 34.73 22.66
N LEU A 34 -25.59 34.97 21.36
CA LEU A 34 -25.58 36.32 20.80
C LEU A 34 -26.90 37.04 21.06
N ALA A 35 -28.04 36.39 20.83
CA ALA A 35 -29.35 36.99 21.06
C ALA A 35 -29.63 37.34 22.54
N ARG A 36 -29.06 36.60 23.50
CA ARG A 36 -29.33 36.79 24.94
C ARG A 36 -28.31 37.64 25.68
N LYS A 37 -27.06 37.67 25.19
CA LYS A 37 -25.92 38.26 25.91
C LYS A 37 -25.25 39.40 25.17
N THR A 38 -25.64 39.64 23.92
CA THR A 38 -25.14 40.77 23.13
C THR A 38 -26.31 41.52 22.49
N ASP A 39 -26.01 42.69 21.95
CA ASP A 39 -26.92 43.50 21.14
C ASP A 39 -26.81 43.17 19.65
N PHE A 40 -26.23 42.02 19.28
CA PHE A 40 -25.88 41.71 17.89
C PHE A 40 -27.06 41.83 16.89
N PHE A 41 -28.26 41.42 17.29
CA PHE A 41 -29.45 41.48 16.42
C PHE A 41 -30.24 42.79 16.53
N THR A 42 -30.02 43.60 17.57
CA THR A 42 -30.87 44.77 17.89
C THR A 42 -30.10 46.09 17.98
N GLY A 43 -28.76 46.06 18.03
CA GLY A 43 -27.90 47.22 18.22
C GLY A 43 -27.53 47.95 16.93
N GLY A 44 -27.68 47.29 15.78
CA GLY A 44 -27.38 47.83 14.45
C GLY A 44 -28.63 48.26 13.66
N LYS A 45 -28.41 48.73 12.42
CA LYS A 45 -29.49 48.96 11.47
C LYS A 45 -30.10 47.63 11.02
N GLU A 46 -31.35 47.69 10.58
CA GLU A 46 -32.07 46.52 10.05
C GLU A 46 -31.26 45.85 8.93
N GLY A 47 -31.01 44.55 9.08
CA GLY A 47 -30.26 43.74 8.12
C GLY A 47 -28.73 43.83 8.21
N GLU A 48 -28.13 44.62 9.11
CA GLU A 48 -26.67 44.65 9.28
C GLU A 48 -26.12 43.33 9.84
N TRP A 49 -26.81 42.74 10.82
CA TRP A 49 -26.43 41.46 11.40
C TRP A 49 -26.37 40.34 10.34
N GLU A 50 -27.28 40.38 9.35
CA GLU A 50 -27.36 39.39 8.28
C GLU A 50 -26.16 39.50 7.34
N LYS A 51 -25.75 40.73 7.00
CA LYS A 51 -24.55 40.99 6.18
C LYS A 51 -23.30 40.48 6.88
N VAL A 52 -23.14 40.76 8.18
CA VAL A 52 -21.97 40.32 8.96
C VAL A 52 -21.84 38.79 8.97
N ILE A 53 -22.95 38.08 9.21
CA ILE A 53 -22.96 36.61 9.16
C ILE A 53 -22.59 36.13 7.76
N LYS A 54 -23.29 36.61 6.71
CA LYS A 54 -23.01 36.18 5.33
C LYS A 54 -21.56 36.40 4.95
N ASP A 55 -21.04 37.61 5.14
CA ASP A 55 -19.69 37.97 4.74
C ASP A 55 -18.64 37.10 5.45
N THR A 56 -18.82 36.83 6.75
CA THR A 56 -17.91 35.99 7.52
C THR A 56 -17.95 34.54 7.04
N PHE A 57 -19.15 33.96 6.90
CA PHE A 57 -19.28 32.57 6.43
C PHE A 57 -18.76 32.39 5.00
N TYR A 58 -19.06 33.30 4.07
CA TYR A 58 -18.57 33.21 2.70
C TYR A 58 -17.05 33.41 2.61
N ALA A 59 -16.47 34.29 3.42
CA ALA A 59 -15.02 34.48 3.46
C ALA A 59 -14.29 33.19 3.89
N HIS A 60 -14.80 32.50 4.92
CA HIS A 60 -14.22 31.24 5.38
C HIS A 60 -14.53 30.07 4.43
N ALA A 61 -15.74 30.01 3.87
CA ALA A 61 -16.12 28.98 2.89
C ALA A 61 -15.24 29.07 1.62
N LYS A 62 -14.99 30.28 1.12
CA LYS A 62 -14.11 30.49 -0.04
C LYS A 62 -12.70 29.96 0.22
N LYS A 63 -12.11 30.29 1.37
CA LYS A 63 -10.78 29.78 1.76
C LYS A 63 -10.76 28.26 1.88
N ALA A 64 -11.80 27.67 2.47
CA ALA A 64 -11.91 26.22 2.61
C ALA A 64 -12.01 25.52 1.25
N TRP A 65 -12.75 26.10 0.29
CA TRP A 65 -12.83 25.57 -1.08
C TRP A 65 -11.51 25.71 -1.84
N GLU A 66 -10.82 26.84 -1.70
CA GLU A 66 -9.50 27.05 -2.32
C GLU A 66 -8.47 26.04 -1.82
N GLU A 67 -8.41 25.78 -0.51
CA GLU A 67 -7.51 24.78 0.06
C GLU A 67 -7.90 23.36 -0.38
N ALA A 68 -9.19 23.04 -0.38
CA ALA A 68 -9.66 21.73 -0.85
C ALA A 68 -9.34 21.49 -2.34
N ASP A 69 -9.49 22.51 -3.20
CA ASP A 69 -9.14 22.43 -4.62
C ASP A 69 -7.63 22.26 -4.82
N LYS A 70 -6.82 22.98 -4.04
CA LYS A 70 -5.36 22.84 -4.07
C LYS A 70 -4.91 21.44 -3.65
N VAL A 71 -5.42 20.93 -2.52
CA VAL A 71 -5.12 19.57 -2.06
C VAL A 71 -5.56 18.52 -3.08
N LYS A 72 -6.70 18.73 -3.75
CA LYS A 72 -7.14 17.82 -4.82
C LYS A 72 -6.18 17.83 -6.00
N LYS A 73 -5.75 19.01 -6.49
CA LYS A 73 -4.78 19.13 -7.58
C LYS A 73 -3.43 18.48 -7.23
N GLU A 74 -2.95 18.68 -6.00
CA GLU A 74 -1.71 18.06 -5.54
C GLU A 74 -1.82 16.52 -5.51
N LYS A 75 -2.96 15.98 -5.09
CA LYS A 75 -3.23 14.54 -5.12
C LYS A 75 -3.28 14.00 -6.55
N ASP A 76 -4.00 14.68 -7.45
CA ASP A 76 -4.13 14.27 -8.85
C ASP A 76 -2.76 14.31 -9.57
N GLU A 77 -1.93 15.31 -9.29
CA GLU A 77 -0.56 15.39 -9.81
C GLU A 77 0.36 14.29 -9.25
N ALA A 78 0.29 14.04 -7.94
CA ALA A 78 1.07 12.98 -7.30
C ALA A 78 0.69 11.60 -7.86
N GLU A 79 -0.60 11.35 -8.07
CA GLU A 79 -1.07 10.10 -8.67
C GLU A 79 -0.61 9.96 -10.12
N LYS A 80 -0.68 11.03 -10.92
CA LYS A 80 -0.17 11.01 -12.30
C LYS A 80 1.33 10.72 -12.35
N ARG A 81 2.13 11.37 -11.50
CA ARG A 81 3.59 11.11 -11.42
C ARG A 81 3.89 9.66 -11.05
N LEU A 82 3.13 9.09 -10.12
CA LEU A 82 3.30 7.70 -9.73
C LEU A 82 2.97 6.73 -10.89
N ARG A 83 1.87 6.98 -11.62
CA ARG A 83 1.51 6.19 -12.79
C ARG A 83 2.57 6.27 -13.89
N ASP A 84 3.10 7.46 -14.17
CA ASP A 84 4.14 7.65 -15.18
C ASP A 84 5.43 6.88 -14.81
N ILE A 85 5.81 6.87 -13.52
CA ILE A 85 6.97 6.10 -13.02
C ILE A 85 6.71 4.59 -13.15
N GLN A 86 5.51 4.12 -12.82
CA GLN A 86 5.14 2.71 -12.95
C GLN A 86 5.17 2.25 -14.42
N GLN A 87 4.56 3.02 -15.32
CA GLN A 87 4.55 2.71 -16.75
C GLN A 87 5.96 2.69 -17.34
N LYS A 88 6.82 3.64 -16.96
CA LYS A 88 8.21 3.65 -17.42
C LYS A 88 9.01 2.44 -16.92
N LYS A 89 8.82 2.05 -15.65
CA LYS A 89 9.46 0.85 -15.08
C LYS A 89 8.97 -0.43 -15.77
N GLU A 90 7.67 -0.52 -16.07
CA GLU A 90 7.10 -1.66 -16.77
C GLU A 90 7.63 -1.75 -18.22
N GLN A 91 7.70 -0.64 -18.94
CA GLN A 91 8.32 -0.59 -20.27
C GLN A 91 9.80 -0.97 -20.23
N GLU A 92 10.57 -0.53 -19.23
CA GLU A 92 11.97 -0.92 -19.07
C GLU A 92 12.11 -2.42 -18.78
N ARG A 93 11.21 -3.00 -17.96
CA ARG A 93 11.18 -4.45 -17.73
C ARG A 93 10.88 -5.20 -19.02
N LEU A 94 9.84 -4.80 -19.74
CA LEU A 94 9.47 -5.41 -21.01
C LEU A 94 10.60 -5.30 -22.05
N ALA A 95 11.31 -4.16 -22.12
CA ALA A 95 12.42 -3.97 -23.04
C ALA A 95 13.64 -4.83 -22.68
N LYS A 96 13.92 -5.05 -21.39
CA LYS A 96 14.97 -5.99 -20.93
C LYS A 96 14.59 -7.44 -21.21
N ASP A 97 13.31 -7.78 -21.10
CA ASP A 97 12.80 -9.12 -21.43
C ASP A 97 12.73 -9.34 -22.96
N PHE A 98 12.69 -8.25 -23.76
CA PHE A 98 12.71 -8.26 -25.23
C PHE A 98 14.10 -8.06 -25.86
N GLU A 99 15.19 -7.99 -25.07
CA GLU A 99 16.54 -8.13 -25.64
C GLU A 99 16.58 -9.52 -26.33
N PRO A 100 16.60 -9.59 -27.67
CA PRO A 100 16.69 -10.87 -28.33
C PRO A 100 18.03 -11.44 -27.92
N ALA A 101 18.02 -12.62 -27.28
CA ALA A 101 19.21 -13.42 -27.07
C ALA A 101 20.00 -13.39 -28.39
N THR A 102 21.07 -12.61 -28.42
CA THR A 102 21.98 -12.60 -29.56
C THR A 102 22.68 -13.93 -29.45
N VAL A 103 22.09 -14.95 -30.08
CA VAL A 103 22.70 -16.24 -30.34
C VAL A 103 23.91 -15.93 -31.20
N LYS A 104 25.04 -15.72 -30.53
CA LYS A 104 26.35 -15.78 -31.16
C LYS A 104 26.54 -17.23 -31.54
N GLU A 105 26.43 -17.54 -32.82
CA GLU A 105 26.69 -18.89 -33.33
C GLU A 105 28.08 -19.34 -32.87
N LEU A 106 28.08 -20.25 -31.90
CA LEU A 106 29.22 -21.11 -31.60
C LEU A 106 29.34 -22.06 -32.79
N THR A 107 30.40 -21.91 -33.58
CA THR A 107 30.74 -22.78 -34.70
C THR A 107 30.80 -24.25 -34.26
N ASP A 108 30.28 -25.14 -35.09
CA ASP A 108 30.09 -26.60 -34.89
C ASP A 108 31.33 -27.40 -34.40
N GLU A 109 32.52 -26.80 -34.34
CA GLU A 109 33.76 -27.46 -33.93
C GLU A 109 33.89 -27.71 -32.42
N GLU A 110 33.25 -26.93 -31.54
CA GLU A 110 33.31 -27.18 -30.09
C GLU A 110 32.25 -28.18 -29.59
N ALA A 111 31.14 -28.33 -30.31
CA ALA A 111 30.11 -29.32 -30.00
C ALA A 111 30.60 -30.76 -30.21
N ALA A 112 31.48 -30.98 -31.19
CA ALA A 112 32.07 -32.29 -31.46
C ALA A 112 33.00 -32.76 -30.32
N LYS A 113 33.71 -31.83 -29.66
CA LYS A 113 34.62 -32.18 -28.55
C LYS A 113 33.87 -32.62 -27.29
N MET A 114 32.74 -31.99 -26.98
CA MET A 114 31.91 -32.44 -25.84
C MET A 114 31.28 -33.82 -26.08
N GLN A 115 30.92 -34.16 -27.32
CA GLN A 115 30.35 -35.47 -27.63
C GLN A 115 31.38 -36.60 -27.49
N ASP A 116 32.62 -36.36 -27.91
CA ASP A 116 33.73 -37.33 -27.77
C ASP A 116 34.11 -37.60 -26.30
N ASP A 117 33.96 -36.60 -25.43
CA ASP A 117 34.22 -36.76 -23.99
C ASP A 117 33.07 -37.52 -23.29
N ILE A 118 31.81 -37.31 -23.73
CA ILE A 118 30.64 -38.05 -23.21
C ILE A 118 30.68 -39.53 -23.63
N ASP A 119 31.07 -39.84 -24.87
CA ASP A 119 31.09 -41.23 -25.36
C ASP A 119 32.25 -42.05 -24.76
N LYS A 120 33.36 -41.41 -24.37
CA LYS A 120 34.44 -42.06 -23.61
C LYS A 120 34.04 -42.41 -22.19
N ASP A 121 33.32 -41.53 -21.51
CA ASP A 121 32.85 -41.77 -20.13
C ASP A 121 31.74 -42.85 -20.09
N LYS A 122 30.98 -42.98 -21.18
CA LYS A 122 29.93 -44.00 -21.33
C LYS A 122 30.47 -45.40 -21.65
N GLN A 123 31.67 -45.51 -22.23
CA GLN A 123 32.34 -46.80 -22.48
C GLN A 123 33.09 -47.35 -21.25
N GLN A 124 33.42 -46.54 -20.24
CA GLN A 124 34.03 -47.01 -18.99
C GLN A 124 33.03 -47.53 -17.95
N LYS A 125 31.72 -47.42 -18.18
CA LYS A 125 30.67 -47.78 -17.21
C LYS A 125 29.78 -48.96 -17.65
N SER A 126 30.26 -49.77 -18.59
CA SER A 126 29.54 -50.94 -19.12
C SER A 126 30.28 -52.27 -18.92
N GLU A 127 30.84 -52.49 -17.72
CA GLU A 127 31.05 -53.82 -17.15
C GLU A 127 30.49 -53.80 -15.72
N GLU A 128 29.64 -54.79 -15.39
CA GLU A 128 28.89 -54.97 -14.11
C GLU A 128 27.70 -54.00 -13.93
N GLY A 129 26.42 -54.37 -13.93
CA GLY A 129 25.73 -55.65 -13.84
C GLY A 129 24.48 -55.48 -12.96
N SER A 130 23.32 -55.88 -13.50
CA SER A 130 22.13 -56.38 -12.77
C SER A 130 21.12 -55.39 -12.14
N GLY A 131 19.83 -55.54 -12.53
CA GLY A 131 18.72 -55.54 -11.55
C GLY A 131 17.54 -54.57 -11.76
N ASP A 132 16.57 -54.99 -12.56
CA ASP A 132 15.10 -54.98 -12.34
C ASP A 132 14.33 -53.77 -11.77
N ALA A 133 13.34 -53.35 -12.58
CA ALA A 133 11.94 -53.02 -12.24
C ALA A 133 11.52 -51.71 -11.52
N ASN A 134 10.67 -50.99 -12.27
CA ASN A 134 9.40 -50.35 -11.90
C ASN A 134 9.36 -48.98 -11.19
N GLY A 135 8.64 -48.04 -11.81
CA GLY A 135 7.74 -47.13 -11.08
C GLY A 135 8.01 -45.62 -11.17
N ASP A 136 7.52 -45.01 -12.25
CA ASP A 136 6.78 -43.73 -12.34
C ASP A 136 7.39 -42.40 -11.81
N ALA A 137 7.63 -41.51 -12.78
CA ALA A 137 7.76 -40.04 -12.82
C ALA A 137 7.50 -39.23 -11.52
N GLU A 138 8.44 -38.39 -11.05
CA GLU A 138 8.72 -36.99 -11.49
C GLU A 138 7.49 -36.05 -11.34
N MET A 139 7.54 -34.93 -10.62
CA MET A 139 8.50 -33.83 -10.78
C MET A 139 8.82 -33.15 -9.44
N ALA A 140 10.12 -33.04 -9.14
CA ALA A 140 10.65 -32.01 -8.26
C ALA A 140 11.01 -30.81 -9.15
N GLU A 141 10.21 -29.74 -9.10
CA GLU A 141 10.57 -28.45 -9.69
C GLU A 141 11.60 -27.78 -8.76
N GLU A 142 12.86 -27.97 -9.11
CA GLU A 142 14.01 -27.26 -8.58
C GLU A 142 14.10 -25.91 -9.30
N ASP A 143 13.35 -24.92 -8.79
CA ASP A 143 13.39 -23.53 -9.27
C ASP A 143 14.64 -22.83 -8.69
N ASP A 144 15.81 -23.04 -9.33
CA ASP A 144 17.06 -22.35 -9.00
C ASP A 144 17.09 -20.96 -9.66
N ASP A 145 16.12 -20.09 -9.34
CA ASP A 145 16.18 -18.67 -9.68
C ASP A 145 17.15 -17.96 -8.71
N PRO A 146 18.27 -17.37 -9.19
CA PRO A 146 19.23 -16.67 -8.34
C PRO A 146 18.65 -15.47 -7.57
N LYS A 147 17.39 -15.06 -7.79
CA LYS A 147 16.65 -14.04 -7.03
C LYS A 147 15.92 -14.58 -5.79
N GLU A 148 15.76 -15.90 -5.67
CA GLU A 148 15.09 -16.58 -4.55
C GLU A 148 16.06 -16.92 -3.41
N LYS A 149 17.38 -16.84 -3.66
CA LYS A 149 18.44 -17.05 -2.64
C LYS A 149 18.27 -16.06 -1.47
N GLY A 150 17.68 -16.54 -0.39
CA GLY A 150 17.50 -15.81 0.87
C GLY A 150 16.05 -15.43 1.22
N LYS A 151 15.07 -15.78 0.39
CA LYS A 151 13.64 -15.60 0.72
C LYS A 151 13.08 -16.91 1.31
N LEU A 152 12.28 -16.78 2.37
CA LEU A 152 11.57 -17.91 2.95
C LEU A 152 10.48 -18.37 1.98
N LYS A 153 10.49 -19.68 1.66
CA LYS A 153 9.45 -20.29 0.84
C LYS A 153 8.08 -20.06 1.49
N PRO A 154 7.09 -19.50 0.77
CA PRO A 154 5.76 -19.33 1.31
C PRO A 154 5.15 -20.65 1.76
N ASN A 155 4.34 -20.62 2.82
CA ASN A 155 3.54 -21.77 3.22
C ASN A 155 2.36 -21.97 2.25
N SER A 156 1.66 -23.10 2.33
CA SER A 156 0.53 -23.42 1.43
C SER A 156 -0.63 -22.40 1.51
N GLY A 157 -0.67 -21.57 2.54
CA GLY A 157 -1.63 -20.48 2.71
C GLY A 157 -1.08 -19.12 2.27
N ASN A 158 -0.10 -19.07 1.37
CA ASN A 158 0.55 -17.84 0.88
C ASN A 158 1.12 -16.93 1.97
N GLY A 159 1.40 -17.48 3.15
CA GLY A 159 2.00 -16.77 4.27
C GLY A 159 3.36 -17.35 4.65
N CYS A 160 3.71 -17.26 5.93
CA CYS A 160 5.01 -17.70 6.42
C CYS A 160 4.90 -18.44 7.76
N ASP A 161 5.79 -19.40 7.93
CA ASP A 161 5.95 -20.19 9.15
C ASP A 161 7.20 -19.70 9.89
N LEU A 162 7.00 -19.10 11.07
CA LEU A 162 8.07 -18.65 11.95
C LEU A 162 7.98 -19.39 13.29
N GLU A 163 9.06 -19.32 14.07
CA GLU A 163 9.20 -20.10 15.32
C GLU A 163 8.12 -19.80 16.38
N ASN A 164 7.67 -18.54 16.48
CA ASN A 164 6.72 -18.11 17.51
C ASN A 164 5.30 -17.86 16.98
N TYR A 165 5.13 -17.83 15.66
CA TYR A 165 3.85 -17.57 15.02
C TYR A 165 3.85 -18.00 13.55
N ARG A 166 2.69 -18.41 13.09
CA ARG A 166 2.40 -18.74 11.69
C ARG A 166 1.30 -17.81 11.21
N TRP A 167 1.38 -17.38 9.96
CA TRP A 167 0.27 -16.67 9.33
C TRP A 167 -0.02 -17.18 7.93
N THR A 168 -1.26 -17.01 7.51
CA THR A 168 -1.77 -17.35 6.18
C THR A 168 -2.63 -16.20 5.65
N GLN A 169 -2.73 -16.07 4.33
CA GLN A 169 -3.39 -14.94 3.68
C GLN A 169 -4.22 -15.40 2.48
N THR A 170 -5.39 -14.79 2.33
CA THR A 170 -6.19 -14.78 1.09
C THR A 170 -6.29 -13.33 0.57
N LEU A 171 -7.01 -13.11 -0.54
CA LEU A 171 -7.28 -11.73 -1.01
C LEU A 171 -8.17 -10.93 -0.04
N GLU A 172 -8.92 -11.62 0.81
CA GLU A 172 -9.95 -11.02 1.66
C GLU A 172 -9.50 -10.91 3.13
N GLU A 173 -8.65 -11.82 3.61
CA GLU A 173 -8.29 -11.90 5.03
C GLU A 173 -6.87 -12.41 5.29
N VAL A 174 -6.41 -12.20 6.54
CA VAL A 174 -5.14 -12.70 7.07
C VAL A 174 -5.39 -13.36 8.42
N GLU A 175 -4.97 -14.61 8.57
CA GLU A 175 -5.07 -15.37 9.83
C GLU A 175 -3.68 -15.49 10.47
N VAL A 176 -3.59 -15.26 11.78
CA VAL A 176 -2.33 -15.35 12.55
C VAL A 176 -2.53 -16.28 13.73
N SER A 177 -1.69 -17.32 13.82
CA SER A 177 -1.65 -18.31 14.89
C SER A 177 -0.38 -18.14 15.71
N THR A 178 -0.50 -17.98 17.02
CA THR A 178 0.62 -17.88 17.97
C THR A 178 0.55 -19.03 18.98
N GLU A 179 1.69 -19.63 19.28
CA GLU A 179 1.79 -20.59 20.38
C GLU A 179 2.09 -19.84 21.69
N THR A 180 1.35 -20.15 22.75
CA THR A 180 1.58 -19.55 24.07
C THR A 180 1.64 -20.65 25.13
N GLU A 181 2.75 -20.72 25.87
CA GLU A 181 2.88 -21.61 27.02
C GLU A 181 2.23 -20.97 28.25
N ILE A 182 1.14 -21.56 28.74
CA ILE A 182 0.53 -21.14 30.00
C ILE A 182 1.28 -21.80 31.15
N ILE A 183 2.20 -21.05 31.77
CA ILE A 183 2.85 -21.47 33.01
C ILE A 183 1.81 -21.44 34.14
N ARG A 184 1.29 -22.61 34.52
CA ARG A 184 0.46 -22.75 35.73
C ARG A 184 1.37 -22.65 36.96
N LYS A 185 1.17 -21.61 37.77
CA LYS A 185 1.75 -21.48 39.11
C LYS A 185 1.01 -22.33 40.13
#